data_AF-A0A7S0JJJ2-F1
#
_entry.id   AF-A0A7S0JJJ2-F1
#
_cell.length_a   1.000
_cell.length_b   1.000
_cell.length_c   1.000
_cell.angle_alpha   90.00
_cell.angle_beta   90.00
_cell.angle_gamma   90.00
#
_symmetry.space_group_name_H-M   'P 1'
#
loop_
_entity.id
_entity.type
_entity.pdbx_description
1 polymer ?
#
loop_
_entity_poly.entity_id
_entity_poly.type
_entity_poly.pdbx_seq_one_letter_code
_entity_poly.pdbx_strand_id
1 'polypeptide(L)'
;VRNESMSDRPDDPFPLPLAGAPSSSDHTMPPPPSECLATLEDIDETNYVEYLPLPSARWRSALYCEAVVRQLLNTSFENYVTAVRAADCEADLRRRLGKGPPVWIEDKHALPLPDADTHIERLWFASDGLEYSAKLKGALEGEARQELWDELKSFLLDKQAAEAKGDGDDESKGEGGGEGEEGEGTEEAKEEADY
;
A
#
# COMPACT_ATOMS: atom_id res chain seq x y z
N VAL A 1 -18.38 -5.22 -45.16
CA VAL A 1 -17.48 -4.58 -44.18
C VAL A 1 -18.26 -4.50 -42.88
N ARG A 2 -18.08 -5.49 -41.98
CA ARG A 2 -18.78 -5.52 -40.69
C ARG A 2 -18.03 -4.60 -39.74
N ASN A 3 -18.71 -3.57 -39.26
CA ASN A 3 -18.30 -2.80 -38.10
C ASN A 3 -18.25 -3.76 -36.91
N GLU A 4 -17.05 -4.13 -36.46
CA GLU A 4 -16.87 -4.78 -35.18
C GLU A 4 -16.85 -3.68 -34.11
N SER A 5 -17.92 -3.63 -33.33
CA SER A 5 -18.05 -2.77 -32.16
C SER A 5 -17.02 -3.23 -31.13
N MET A 6 -15.98 -2.42 -30.92
CA MET A 6 -14.90 -2.57 -29.94
C MET A 6 -15.39 -2.38 -28.49
N SER A 7 -16.51 -3.01 -28.10
CA SER A 7 -17.13 -2.81 -26.77
C SER A 7 -17.24 -4.09 -25.95
N ASP A 8 -16.74 -5.22 -26.45
CA ASP A 8 -16.85 -6.54 -25.81
C ASP A 8 -15.48 -7.25 -25.77
N ARG A 9 -14.50 -6.63 -25.09
CA ARG A 9 -13.30 -7.34 -24.62
C ARG A 9 -13.47 -7.62 -23.12
N PRO A 10 -13.60 -8.88 -22.67
CA PRO A 10 -13.85 -9.23 -21.26
C PRO A 10 -12.61 -9.08 -20.36
N ASP A 11 -11.63 -8.27 -20.76
CA ASP A 11 -10.31 -8.18 -20.14
C ASP A 11 -9.78 -6.74 -20.15
N ASP A 12 -10.67 -5.75 -20.13
CA ASP A 12 -10.26 -4.34 -20.03
C ASP A 12 -9.87 -4.05 -18.57
N PRO A 13 -8.57 -4.05 -18.22
CA PRO A 13 -8.13 -4.14 -16.84
C PRO A 13 -7.93 -2.76 -16.21
N PHE A 14 -8.49 -1.70 -16.80
CA PHE A 14 -8.17 -0.34 -16.41
C PHE A 14 -9.42 0.52 -16.19
N PRO A 15 -9.46 1.35 -15.12
CA PRO A 15 -10.54 2.33 -14.97
C PRO A 15 -10.65 3.17 -16.24
N LEU A 16 -11.88 3.33 -16.73
CA LEU A 16 -12.14 4.18 -17.89
C LEU A 16 -11.65 5.62 -17.60
N PRO A 17 -11.12 6.32 -18.61
CA PRO A 17 -10.74 7.71 -18.44
C PRO A 17 -11.97 8.53 -18.02
N LEU A 18 -11.76 9.51 -17.15
CA LEU A 18 -12.81 10.42 -16.71
C LEU A 18 -13.28 11.24 -17.92
N ALA A 19 -14.56 11.09 -18.28
CA ALA A 19 -15.12 11.69 -19.49
C ALA A 19 -15.04 13.23 -19.44
N GLY A 20 -14.38 13.84 -20.44
CA GLY A 20 -14.49 15.27 -20.75
C GLY A 20 -13.32 16.18 -20.35
N ALA A 21 -12.15 15.69 -19.95
CA ALA A 21 -11.02 16.55 -19.58
C ALA A 21 -9.83 16.44 -20.54
N PRO A 22 -9.66 17.36 -21.50
CA PRO A 22 -8.32 17.75 -21.93
C PRO A 22 -7.81 18.82 -20.95
N SER A 23 -7.22 18.40 -19.83
CA SER A 23 -6.63 19.33 -18.83
C SER A 23 -5.20 19.73 -19.22
N SER A 24 -4.95 20.08 -20.48
CA SER A 24 -3.58 20.31 -20.98
C SER A 24 -2.90 21.59 -20.47
N SER A 25 -3.51 22.35 -19.55
CA SER A 25 -2.99 23.66 -19.10
C SER A 25 -2.26 23.61 -17.76
N ASP A 26 -2.53 22.61 -16.91
CA ASP A 26 -2.01 22.56 -15.54
C ASP A 26 -0.98 21.43 -15.31
N HIS A 27 -0.73 20.59 -16.32
CA HIS A 27 0.25 19.50 -16.24
C HIS A 27 1.66 19.98 -16.58
N THR A 28 2.65 19.45 -15.86
CA THR A 28 4.05 19.87 -16.00
C THR A 28 4.73 19.03 -17.07
N MET A 29 4.63 19.46 -18.34
CA MET A 29 5.39 18.90 -19.46
C MET A 29 6.48 19.87 -19.97
N PRO A 30 7.65 19.37 -20.38
CA PRO A 30 8.10 17.98 -20.28
C PRO A 30 8.43 17.59 -18.83
N PRO A 31 8.38 16.28 -18.50
CA PRO A 31 8.76 15.83 -17.17
C PRO A 31 10.24 16.13 -16.89
N PRO A 32 10.60 16.42 -15.62
CA PRO A 32 12.01 16.47 -15.25
C PRO A 32 12.66 15.10 -15.52
N PRO A 33 13.92 15.07 -16.00
CA PRO A 33 14.63 13.81 -16.19
C PRO A 33 14.68 13.07 -14.86
N SER A 34 14.05 11.90 -14.83
CA SER A 34 13.86 11.10 -13.63
C SER A 34 13.78 9.63 -14.01
N GLU A 35 14.05 8.75 -13.05
CA GLU A 35 13.97 7.30 -13.23
C GLU A 35 12.85 6.75 -12.36
N CYS A 36 12.19 5.70 -12.83
CA CYS A 36 11.18 5.01 -12.06
C CYS A 36 11.81 4.34 -10.83
N LEU A 37 11.30 4.65 -9.64
CA LEU A 37 11.82 4.07 -8.40
C LEU A 37 11.67 2.54 -8.29
N ALA A 38 10.78 1.93 -9.07
CA ALA A 38 10.55 0.48 -9.03
C ALA A 38 11.34 -0.27 -10.11
N THR A 39 11.40 0.25 -11.35
CA THR A 39 12.05 -0.43 -12.47
C THR A 39 13.43 0.11 -12.82
N LEU A 40 13.79 1.30 -12.31
CA LEU A 40 14.98 2.06 -12.68
C LEU A 40 15.03 2.41 -14.18
N GLU A 41 13.89 2.40 -14.85
CA GLU A 41 13.75 2.84 -16.24
C GLU A 41 13.52 4.35 -16.30
N ASP A 42 13.97 4.97 -17.38
CA ASP A 42 13.76 6.41 -17.61
C ASP A 42 12.26 6.75 -17.65
N ILE A 43 11.90 7.85 -16.99
CA ILE A 43 10.59 8.48 -17.10
C ILE A 43 10.68 9.61 -18.13
N ASP A 44 9.90 9.47 -19.20
CA ASP A 44 9.81 10.42 -20.31
C ASP A 44 8.33 10.75 -20.65
N GLU A 45 8.11 11.49 -21.73
CA GLU A 45 6.78 11.92 -22.17
C GLU A 45 5.83 10.75 -22.50
N THR A 46 6.34 9.53 -22.66
CA THR A 46 5.55 8.34 -23.01
C THR A 46 5.07 7.53 -21.82
N ASN A 47 5.67 7.72 -20.63
CA ASN A 47 5.33 6.94 -19.43
C ASN A 47 5.24 7.81 -18.15
N TYR A 48 5.28 9.14 -18.28
CA TYR A 48 5.13 10.08 -17.17
C TYR A 48 3.71 10.10 -16.62
N VAL A 49 3.63 10.25 -15.29
CA VAL A 49 2.38 10.26 -14.53
C VAL A 49 2.35 11.44 -13.58
N GLU A 50 1.20 12.12 -13.54
CA GLU A 50 0.89 13.06 -12.47
C GLU A 50 -0.26 12.55 -11.61
N TYR A 51 -0.29 13.00 -10.36
CA TYR A 51 -1.34 12.66 -9.41
C TYR A 51 -1.88 13.92 -8.73
N LEU A 52 -3.18 13.89 -8.41
CA LEU A 52 -3.90 14.98 -7.78
C LEU A 52 -4.34 14.56 -6.37
N PRO A 53 -3.60 14.98 -5.33
CA PRO A 53 -4.01 14.77 -3.95
C PRO A 53 -5.06 15.78 -3.51
N LEU A 54 -5.93 15.37 -2.58
CA LEU A 54 -6.96 16.23 -1.96
C LEU A 54 -6.74 16.37 -0.45
N PRO A 55 -7.03 17.55 0.13
CA PRO A 55 -7.77 18.67 -0.45
C PRO A 55 -6.92 19.74 -1.18
N SER A 56 -5.59 19.63 -1.22
CA SER A 56 -4.73 20.65 -1.84
C SER A 56 -5.02 20.85 -3.33
N ALA A 57 -5.50 19.81 -4.02
CA ALA A 57 -5.91 19.84 -5.42
C ALA A 57 -4.84 20.41 -6.34
N ARG A 58 -3.57 20.07 -6.08
CA ARG A 58 -2.43 20.49 -6.91
C ARG A 58 -1.74 19.28 -7.52
N TRP A 59 -1.66 19.23 -8.85
CA TRP A 59 -0.97 18.19 -9.58
C TRP A 59 0.50 18.07 -9.16
N ARG A 60 0.97 16.82 -9.07
CA ARG A 60 2.34 16.45 -8.69
C ARG A 60 2.85 15.33 -9.58
N SER A 61 4.14 15.36 -9.86
CA SER A 61 4.86 14.31 -10.58
C SER A 61 4.98 13.05 -9.73
N ALA A 62 4.56 11.90 -10.25
CA ALA A 62 4.88 10.60 -9.64
C ALA A 62 6.35 10.24 -9.89
N LEU A 63 6.94 9.45 -8.98
CA LEU A 63 8.27 8.85 -9.18
C LEU A 63 8.20 7.41 -9.71
N TYR A 64 7.01 7.02 -10.17
CA TYR A 64 6.76 5.76 -10.86
C TYR A 64 6.35 6.02 -12.30
N CYS A 65 6.84 5.18 -13.20
CA CYS A 65 6.35 5.16 -14.57
C CYS A 65 4.92 4.62 -14.61
N GLU A 66 4.23 4.94 -15.71
CA GLU A 66 2.84 4.57 -15.94
C GLU A 66 2.56 3.07 -15.70
N ALA A 67 3.42 2.17 -16.18
CA ALA A 67 3.23 0.74 -16.03
C ALA A 67 3.14 0.31 -14.54
N VAL A 68 3.97 0.89 -13.68
CA VAL A 68 3.99 0.59 -12.24
C VAL A 68 2.76 1.17 -11.56
N VAL A 69 2.36 2.40 -11.90
CA VAL A 69 1.12 3.00 -11.35
C VAL A 69 -0.10 2.17 -11.74
N ARG A 70 -0.18 1.72 -12.99
CA ARG A 70 -1.26 0.83 -13.46
C ARG A 70 -1.27 -0.51 -12.72
N GLN A 71 -0.10 -1.09 -12.47
CA GLN A 71 0.00 -2.32 -11.68
C GLN A 71 -0.48 -2.11 -10.24
N LEU A 72 -0.12 -0.99 -9.60
CA LEU A 72 -0.55 -0.66 -8.26
C LEU A 72 -2.08 -0.51 -8.18
N LEU A 73 -2.70 0.22 -9.12
CA LEU A 73 -4.15 0.35 -9.19
C LEU A 73 -4.87 -1.00 -9.22
N ASN A 74 -4.30 -1.96 -9.95
CA ASN A 74 -4.92 -3.26 -10.19
C ASN A 74 -4.69 -4.29 -9.08
N THR A 75 -3.55 -4.21 -8.37
CA THR A 75 -3.13 -5.28 -7.47
C THR A 75 -3.17 -4.89 -6.00
N SER A 76 -3.10 -3.60 -5.65
CA SER A 76 -2.93 -3.17 -4.25
C SER A 76 -4.06 -3.62 -3.34
N PHE A 77 -5.31 -3.56 -3.81
CA PHE A 77 -6.47 -3.98 -3.01
C PHE A 77 -6.49 -5.50 -2.79
N GLU A 78 -6.28 -6.29 -3.85
CA GLU A 78 -6.23 -7.75 -3.74
C GLU A 78 -5.04 -8.21 -2.88
N ASN A 79 -3.88 -7.57 -3.04
CA ASN A 79 -2.71 -7.81 -2.22
C ASN A 79 -2.99 -7.51 -0.74
N TYR A 80 -3.74 -6.44 -0.44
CA TYR A 80 -4.17 -6.15 0.92
C TYR A 80 -5.04 -7.28 1.49
N VAL A 81 -6.11 -7.67 0.79
CA VAL A 81 -7.05 -8.71 1.26
C VAL A 81 -6.33 -10.03 1.45
N THR A 82 -5.48 -10.42 0.48
CA THR A 82 -4.67 -11.64 0.54
C THR A 82 -3.72 -11.61 1.72
N ALA A 83 -3.02 -10.49 1.94
CA ALA A 83 -2.05 -10.37 3.02
C ALA A 83 -2.72 -10.36 4.41
N VAL A 84 -3.93 -9.80 4.55
CA VAL A 84 -4.70 -9.89 5.80
C VAL A 84 -5.13 -11.33 6.07
N ARG A 85 -5.62 -12.04 5.04
CA ARG A 85 -6.04 -13.45 5.17
C ARG A 85 -4.87 -14.41 5.41
N ALA A 86 -3.70 -14.09 4.86
CA ALA A 86 -2.48 -14.87 5.03
C ALA A 86 -1.69 -14.51 6.30
N ALA A 87 -2.09 -13.47 7.04
CA ALA A 87 -1.38 -13.05 8.25
C ALA A 87 -1.41 -14.17 9.30
N ASP A 88 -0.23 -14.69 9.63
CA ASP A 88 -0.03 -15.81 10.54
C ASP A 88 0.02 -15.35 12.01
N CYS A 89 0.54 -14.15 12.29
CA CYS A 89 0.66 -13.60 13.64
C CYS A 89 -0.32 -12.44 13.93
N GLU A 90 -0.70 -12.32 15.20
CA GLU A 90 -1.66 -11.33 15.67
C GLU A 90 -1.16 -9.89 15.51
N ALA A 91 0.13 -9.65 15.77
CA ALA A 91 0.75 -8.33 15.64
C ALA A 91 0.75 -7.82 14.18
N ASP A 92 1.03 -8.70 13.20
CA ASP A 92 0.94 -8.35 11.78
C ASP A 92 -0.52 -8.07 11.38
N LEU A 93 -1.45 -8.92 11.83
CA LEU A 93 -2.87 -8.73 11.55
C LEU A 93 -3.39 -7.39 12.12
N ARG A 94 -3.06 -7.03 13.36
CA ARG A 94 -3.40 -5.72 13.96
C ARG A 94 -2.86 -4.56 13.14
N ARG A 95 -1.60 -4.63 12.72
CA ARG A 95 -0.97 -3.58 11.92
C ARG A 95 -1.67 -3.39 10.58
N ARG A 96 -2.01 -4.49 9.90
CA ARG A 96 -2.71 -4.45 8.60
C ARG A 96 -4.15 -3.95 8.75
N LEU A 97 -4.86 -4.38 9.79
CA LEU A 97 -6.23 -3.94 10.06
C LEU A 97 -6.32 -2.50 10.53
N GLY A 98 -5.26 -1.96 11.15
CA GLY A 98 -5.24 -0.58 11.67
C GLY A 98 -5.45 0.50 10.61
N LYS A 99 -5.02 0.25 9.37
CA LYS A 99 -5.27 1.16 8.24
C LYS A 99 -6.61 0.91 7.54
N GLY A 100 -7.22 -0.26 7.76
CA GLY A 100 -8.40 -0.74 7.05
C GLY A 100 -8.16 -1.01 5.56
N PRO A 101 -9.18 -1.50 4.83
CA PRO A 101 -9.08 -1.75 3.40
C PRO A 101 -8.79 -0.46 2.65
N PRO A 102 -7.75 -0.42 1.78
CA PRO A 102 -7.40 0.77 1.02
C PRO A 102 -8.43 1.03 -0.07
N VAL A 103 -8.75 2.31 -0.30
CA VAL A 103 -9.67 2.75 -1.36
C VAL A 103 -8.90 3.35 -2.53
N TRP A 104 -7.90 4.17 -2.21
CA TRP A 104 -7.09 4.92 -3.16
C TRP A 104 -5.67 4.36 -3.20
N ILE A 105 -4.96 4.62 -4.29
CA ILE A 105 -3.53 4.36 -4.38
C ILE A 105 -2.76 5.25 -3.37
N GLU A 106 -1.81 4.65 -2.68
CA GLU A 106 -0.93 5.32 -1.71
C GLU A 106 0.46 4.69 -1.82
N ASP A 107 1.50 5.51 -1.98
CA ASP A 107 2.88 5.08 -1.80
C ASP A 107 3.69 6.24 -1.19
N LYS A 108 4.29 6.00 -0.02
CA LYS A 108 5.01 7.04 0.73
C LYS A 108 6.22 7.60 -0.03
N HIS A 109 6.84 6.79 -0.88
CA HIS A 109 8.08 7.13 -1.56
C HIS A 109 7.81 7.67 -2.95
N ALA A 110 6.97 6.98 -3.73
CA ALA A 110 6.75 7.30 -5.13
C ALA A 110 5.57 8.25 -5.38
N LEU A 111 4.61 8.30 -4.45
CA LEU A 111 3.42 9.14 -4.51
C LEU A 111 3.25 9.92 -3.20
N PRO A 112 4.25 10.72 -2.79
CA PRO A 112 4.25 11.36 -1.48
C PRO A 112 3.05 12.31 -1.33
N LEU A 113 2.27 12.08 -0.28
CA LEU A 113 1.21 12.98 0.15
C LEU A 113 1.80 14.05 1.10
N PRO A 114 1.55 15.35 0.87
CA PRO A 114 1.89 16.37 1.86
C PRO A 114 0.99 16.21 3.10
N ASP A 115 1.45 16.71 4.26
CA ASP A 115 0.77 16.53 5.56
C ASP A 115 -0.69 17.04 5.61
N ALA A 116 -1.06 17.93 4.69
CA ALA A 116 -2.42 18.48 4.59
C ALA A 116 -3.37 17.60 3.76
N ASP A 117 -2.84 16.68 2.95
CA ASP A 117 -3.61 15.84 2.04
C ASP A 117 -3.93 14.47 2.63
N THR A 118 -5.07 13.93 2.20
CA THR A 118 -5.64 12.70 2.78
C THR A 118 -5.59 11.52 1.82
N HIS A 119 -5.78 11.77 0.52
CA HIS A 119 -5.79 10.73 -0.50
C HIS A 119 -5.49 11.33 -1.87
N ILE A 120 -5.16 10.45 -2.81
CA ILE A 120 -5.03 10.77 -4.23
C ILE A 120 -6.38 10.49 -4.88
N GLU A 121 -6.96 11.49 -5.53
CA GLU A 121 -8.28 11.36 -6.18
C GLU A 121 -8.13 11.01 -7.67
N ARG A 122 -7.18 11.66 -8.34
CA ARG A 122 -6.98 11.54 -9.79
C ARG A 122 -5.53 11.26 -10.16
N LEU A 123 -5.38 10.61 -11.31
CA LEU A 123 -4.12 10.38 -11.99
C LEU A 123 -4.23 10.93 -13.40
N TRP A 124 -3.14 11.39 -13.96
CA TRP A 124 -3.04 11.81 -15.35
C TRP A 124 -1.85 11.11 -15.99
N PHE A 125 -2.03 10.57 -17.19
CA PHE A 125 -0.97 9.90 -17.93
C PHE A 125 -0.56 10.71 -19.16
N ALA A 126 0.74 10.91 -19.32
CA ALA A 126 1.27 11.65 -20.46
C ALA A 126 1.09 10.90 -21.79
N SER A 127 1.04 9.56 -21.76
CA SER A 127 0.92 8.71 -22.94
C SER A 127 -0.37 8.95 -23.76
N ASP A 128 -1.49 9.15 -23.06
CA ASP A 128 -2.81 9.38 -23.65
C ASP A 128 -3.34 10.80 -23.39
N GLY A 129 -2.74 11.52 -22.44
CA GLY A 129 -3.16 12.85 -22.04
C GLY A 129 -4.48 12.86 -21.26
N LEU A 130 -4.91 11.72 -20.70
CA LEU A 130 -6.20 11.55 -20.05
C LEU A 130 -6.07 11.46 -18.52
N GLU A 131 -7.14 11.88 -17.85
CA GLU A 131 -7.30 11.73 -16.41
C GLU A 131 -8.05 10.44 -16.06
N TYR A 132 -7.62 9.81 -14.96
CA TYR A 132 -8.15 8.57 -14.43
C TYR A 132 -8.44 8.70 -12.94
N SER A 133 -9.38 7.89 -12.45
CA SER A 133 -9.59 7.75 -11.02
C SER A 133 -8.43 7.01 -10.38
N ALA A 134 -7.96 7.50 -9.24
CA ALA A 134 -6.92 6.87 -8.44
C ALA A 134 -7.44 5.71 -7.56
N LYS A 135 -8.73 5.34 -7.71
CA LYS A 135 -9.39 4.29 -6.95
C LYS A 135 -8.85 2.93 -7.35
N LEU A 136 -8.53 2.10 -6.36
CA LEU A 136 -8.01 0.75 -6.60
C LEU A 136 -9.09 -0.16 -7.19
N LYS A 137 -8.67 -1.09 -8.04
CA LYS A 137 -9.56 -2.12 -8.60
C LYS A 137 -10.11 -2.99 -7.48
N GLY A 138 -11.43 -3.10 -7.41
CA GLY A 138 -12.12 -3.88 -6.36
C GLY A 138 -12.25 -3.15 -5.02
N ALA A 139 -11.74 -1.92 -4.90
CA ALA A 139 -11.92 -1.13 -3.68
C ALA A 139 -13.41 -0.90 -3.36
N LEU A 140 -13.79 -1.32 -2.16
CA LEU A 140 -15.12 -1.10 -1.61
C LEU A 140 -15.17 0.27 -0.89
N GLU A 141 -16.33 0.90 -0.90
CA GLU A 141 -16.60 2.16 -0.22
C GLU A 141 -17.85 2.04 0.67
N GLY A 142 -17.96 2.94 1.65
CA GLY A 142 -19.13 3.02 2.52
C GLY A 142 -19.37 1.74 3.33
N GLU A 143 -20.61 1.27 3.31
CA GLU A 143 -21.08 0.11 4.08
C GLU A 143 -20.35 -1.18 3.68
N ALA A 144 -20.18 -1.44 2.39
CA ALA A 144 -19.47 -2.63 1.90
C ALA A 144 -18.01 -2.69 2.37
N ARG A 145 -17.34 -1.54 2.50
CA ARG A 145 -15.99 -1.46 3.07
C ARG A 145 -16.00 -1.81 4.55
N GLN A 146 -16.99 -1.31 5.28
CA GLN A 146 -17.13 -1.55 6.71
C GLN A 146 -17.44 -3.02 6.99
N GLU A 147 -18.34 -3.65 6.22
CA GLU A 147 -18.65 -5.08 6.29
C GLU A 147 -17.41 -5.95 6.07
N LEU A 148 -16.65 -5.69 4.99
CA LEU A 148 -15.39 -6.41 4.75
C LEU A 148 -14.41 -6.21 5.90
N TRP A 149 -14.30 -4.99 6.42
CA TRP A 149 -13.37 -4.73 7.50
C TRP A 149 -13.78 -5.44 8.79
N ASP A 150 -15.07 -5.53 9.08
CA ASP A 150 -15.58 -6.22 10.27
C ASP A 150 -15.50 -7.74 10.13
N GLU A 151 -15.70 -8.29 8.93
CA GLU A 151 -15.33 -9.69 8.60
C GLU A 151 -13.84 -9.92 8.87
N LEU A 152 -12.95 -9.05 8.37
CA LEU A 152 -11.51 -9.23 8.55
C LEU A 152 -11.07 -9.10 10.02
N LYS A 153 -11.79 -8.30 10.83
CA LYS A 153 -11.56 -8.21 12.28
C LYS A 153 -12.03 -9.44 13.04
N SER A 154 -13.01 -10.20 12.54
CA SER A 154 -13.47 -11.40 13.25
C SER A 154 -12.37 -12.46 13.36
N PHE A 155 -11.51 -12.60 12.35
CA PHE A 155 -10.34 -13.48 12.40
C PHE A 155 -9.38 -13.14 13.55
N LEU A 156 -9.30 -11.87 13.94
CA LEU A 156 -8.48 -11.44 15.05
C LEU A 156 -9.08 -11.86 16.40
N LEU A 157 -10.40 -11.77 16.54
CA LEU A 157 -11.12 -12.23 17.72
C LEU A 157 -11.03 -13.75 17.88
N ASP A 158 -11.15 -14.50 16.79
CA ASP A 158 -11.03 -15.95 16.81
C ASP A 158 -9.63 -16.41 17.25
N LYS A 159 -8.57 -15.74 16.77
CA LYS A 159 -7.19 -16.02 17.21
C LYS A 159 -7.00 -15.71 18.69
N GLN A 160 -7.49 -14.57 19.18
CA GLN A 160 -7.42 -14.22 20.61
C GLN A 160 -8.15 -15.24 21.50
N ALA A 161 -9.32 -15.71 21.05
CA ALA A 161 -10.10 -16.70 21.77
C ALA A 161 -9.42 -18.09 21.80
N ALA A 162 -8.67 -18.45 20.75
CA ALA A 162 -7.89 -19.68 20.70
C ALA A 162 -6.67 -19.62 21.66
N GLU A 163 -5.95 -18.50 21.69
CA GLU A 163 -4.81 -18.31 22.61
C GLU A 163 -5.25 -18.30 24.09
N ALA A 164 -6.41 -17.70 24.40
CA ALA A 164 -6.96 -17.69 25.75
C ALA A 164 -7.42 -19.08 26.27
N LYS A 165 -7.56 -20.08 25.39
CA LYS A 165 -7.96 -21.46 25.74
C LYS A 165 -6.79 -22.44 25.79
N GLY A 166 -5.56 -21.98 25.56
CA GLY A 166 -4.36 -22.81 25.55
C GLY A 166 -3.65 -23.01 26.89
N ASP A 167 -4.13 -22.38 27.97
CA ASP A 167 -3.50 -22.46 29.30
C ASP A 167 -4.40 -23.22 30.28
N GLY A 168 -4.21 -24.54 30.34
CA GLY A 168 -4.96 -25.42 31.23
C GLY A 168 -4.71 -26.90 30.99
N ASP A 169 -3.49 -27.37 31.26
CA ASP A 169 -3.16 -28.67 31.88
C ASP A 169 -1.64 -28.90 31.83
N ASP A 170 -0.92 -28.66 32.94
CA ASP A 170 0.07 -29.62 33.48
C ASP A 170 0.41 -29.27 34.95
N GLU A 171 -0.12 -30.06 35.89
CA GLU A 171 0.03 -29.87 37.34
C GLU A 171 1.16 -30.77 37.92
N SER A 172 2.20 -30.13 38.47
CA SER A 172 3.07 -30.52 39.61
C SER A 172 3.79 -31.90 39.67
N LYS A 173 5.13 -31.89 39.71
CA LYS A 173 5.98 -32.12 40.92
C LYS A 173 7.47 -32.28 40.60
N GLY A 174 8.33 -31.62 41.38
CA GLY A 174 9.75 -31.95 41.47
C GLY A 174 10.62 -30.88 42.14
N GLU A 175 10.64 -30.87 43.48
CA GLU A 175 11.62 -30.14 44.29
C GLU A 175 13.06 -30.65 44.05
N GLY A 176 14.04 -29.74 44.13
CA GLY A 176 15.46 -30.10 44.24
C GLY A 176 16.38 -28.91 44.04
N GLY A 177 16.85 -28.31 45.14
CA GLY A 177 17.76 -27.15 45.14
C GLY A 177 19.22 -27.48 44.83
N GLY A 178 20.02 -26.43 44.67
CA GLY A 178 21.48 -26.49 44.54
C GLY A 178 22.09 -25.13 44.25
N GLU A 179 22.79 -24.58 45.23
CA GLU A 179 23.55 -23.32 45.26
C GLU A 179 24.82 -23.35 44.36
N GLY A 180 25.38 -22.17 44.07
CA GLY A 180 26.69 -21.96 43.43
C GLY A 180 26.68 -20.67 42.58
N GLU A 181 26.94 -19.48 43.13
CA GLU A 181 28.23 -18.89 43.57
C GLU A 181 29.10 -18.36 42.39
N GLU A 182 29.16 -17.02 42.33
CA GLU A 182 30.27 -16.10 42.03
C GLU A 182 31.13 -16.13 40.74
N GLY A 183 31.52 -14.90 40.33
CA GLY A 183 32.54 -14.54 39.33
C GLY A 183 32.07 -13.34 38.50
N GLU A 184 32.26 -12.08 38.90
CA GLU A 184 33.49 -11.26 39.05
C GLU A 184 34.23 -10.92 37.74
N GLY A 185 34.33 -9.61 37.45
CA GLY A 185 35.35 -8.93 36.62
C GLY A 185 35.18 -9.05 35.10
N THR A 186 35.50 -8.09 34.23
CA THR A 186 36.29 -6.83 34.21
C THR A 186 35.99 -6.20 32.82
N GLU A 187 35.75 -4.90 32.62
CA GLU A 187 36.65 -3.73 32.57
C GLU A 187 36.56 -3.04 31.19
N GLU A 188 36.69 -1.71 31.26
CA GLU A 188 36.75 -0.70 30.21
C GLU A 188 37.62 -1.04 28.98
N ALA A 189 37.18 -0.56 27.82
CA ALA A 189 38.10 0.02 26.83
C ALA A 189 37.40 1.17 26.09
N LYS A 190 37.84 2.40 26.40
CA LYS A 190 37.77 3.55 25.50
C LYS A 190 38.70 3.28 24.33
N GLU A 191 38.29 3.60 23.10
CA GLU A 191 39.26 4.04 22.10
C GLU A 191 38.67 5.18 21.25
N GLU A 192 39.26 6.35 21.48
CA GLU A 192 39.31 7.52 20.62
C GLU A 192 40.01 7.15 19.30
N ALA A 193 39.46 7.57 18.16
CA ALA A 193 40.26 7.74 16.96
C ALA A 193 39.70 8.90 16.12
N ASP A 194 40.36 10.04 16.29
CA ASP A 194 40.53 11.12 15.32
C ASP A 194 40.83 10.57 13.91
N TYR A 195 40.02 10.94 12.92
CA TYR A 195 40.49 11.57 11.66
C TYR A 195 39.33 12.22 10.90
#